data_AF-A0A6A6DJZ6-F1
#
_entry.id   AF-A0A6A6DJZ6-F1
#
_cell.length_a   1.000
_cell.length_b   1.000
_cell.length_c   1.000
_cell.angle_alpha   90.00
_cell.angle_beta   90.00
_cell.angle_gamma   90.00
#
_symmetry.space_group_name_H-M   'P 1'
#
loop_
_entity.id
_entity.type
_entity.pdbx_description
1 polymer ?
#
loop_
_entity_poly.entity_id
_entity_poly.type
_entity_poly.pdbx_seq_one_letter_code
_entity_poly.pdbx_strand_id
1 'polypeptide(L)'
;MVFKMTVLVKKHPDYTDEEFHEYWSKKHAQLFLGTANSKKCFLRYAQFHVNKKLSDELASKAPGLEAPDYDGIGEFWANSLEDIIEYINDEEYQRVVVPDEHKFTKRDEWKILVGEYEDKFLSDIVASQR
;
A
#
# COMPACT_ATOMS: atom_id res chain seq x y z
N MET A 1 -4.15 -13.03 15.69
CA MET A 1 -2.95 -12.32 15.17
C MET A 1 -3.26 -11.96 13.73
N VAL A 2 -3.04 -10.72 13.32
CA VAL A 2 -3.32 -10.27 11.95
C VAL A 2 -1.98 -10.02 11.27
N PHE A 3 -1.79 -10.65 10.11
CA PHE A 3 -0.60 -10.45 9.28
C PHE A 3 -0.82 -9.25 8.37
N LYS A 4 0.23 -8.47 8.15
CA LYS A 4 0.21 -7.34 7.23
C LYS A 4 1.35 -7.45 6.21
N MET A 5 0.98 -7.30 4.95
CA MET A 5 1.91 -7.02 3.86
C MET A 5 1.82 -5.54 3.50
N THR A 6 2.98 -4.88 3.43
CA THR A 6 3.13 -3.49 3.04
C THR A 6 4.03 -3.43 1.80
N VAL A 7 3.53 -2.82 0.73
CA VAL A 7 4.23 -2.65 -0.54
C VAL A 7 4.60 -1.18 -0.69
N LEU A 8 5.89 -0.90 -0.81
CA LEU A 8 6.41 0.43 -1.15
C LEU A 8 6.37 0.58 -2.68
N VAL A 9 5.55 1.52 -3.15
CA VAL A 9 5.20 1.67 -4.56
C VAL A 9 5.97 2.84 -5.16
N LYS A 10 6.61 2.60 -6.30
CA LYS A 10 7.14 3.65 -7.19
C LYS A 10 6.22 3.83 -8.38
N LYS A 11 5.87 5.07 -8.67
CA LYS A 11 5.03 5.45 -9.81
C LYS A 11 5.82 5.37 -11.12
N HIS A 12 5.12 5.10 -12.22
CA HIS A 12 5.70 5.16 -13.55
C HIS A 12 6.03 6.62 -13.94
N PRO A 13 7.21 6.92 -14.53
CA PRO A 13 7.63 8.30 -14.81
C PRO A 13 6.70 9.07 -15.75
N ASP A 14 5.94 8.36 -16.58
CA ASP A 14 5.00 8.96 -17.54
C ASP A 14 3.68 9.43 -16.91
N TYR A 15 3.44 9.14 -15.63
CA TYR A 15 2.25 9.59 -14.91
C TYR A 15 2.60 10.84 -14.08
N THR A 16 1.70 11.82 -13.99
CA THR A 16 1.78 12.85 -12.93
C THR A 16 1.40 12.25 -11.56
N ASP A 17 1.65 12.99 -10.47
CA ASP A 17 1.29 12.51 -9.13
C ASP A 17 -0.24 12.39 -9.00
N GLU A 18 -0.99 13.32 -9.59
CA GLU A 18 -2.45 13.31 -9.63
C GLU A 18 -3.01 12.17 -10.47
N GLU A 19 -2.44 11.92 -11.66
CA GLU A 19 -2.88 10.82 -12.53
C GLU A 19 -2.66 9.46 -11.88
N PHE A 20 -1.52 9.28 -11.22
CA PHE A 20 -1.24 8.06 -10.47
C PHE A 20 -2.20 7.89 -9.30
N HIS A 21 -2.41 8.94 -8.51
CA HIS A 21 -3.36 8.89 -7.40
C HIS A 21 -4.75 8.48 -7.90
N GLU A 22 -5.27 9.18 -8.91
CA GLU A 22 -6.59 8.95 -9.51
C GLU A 22 -6.69 7.53 -10.08
N TYR A 23 -5.69 7.07 -10.84
CA TYR A 23 -5.68 5.74 -11.42
C TYR A 23 -5.64 4.66 -10.34
N TRP A 24 -4.74 4.80 -9.36
CA TRP A 24 -4.52 3.80 -8.33
C TRP A 24 -5.71 3.68 -7.36
N SER A 25 -6.25 4.81 -6.91
CA SER A 25 -7.37 4.87 -5.96
C SER A 25 -8.72 4.47 -6.56
N LYS A 26 -8.89 4.60 -7.88
CA LYS A 26 -10.15 4.29 -8.56
C LYS A 26 -10.03 3.04 -9.41
N LYS A 27 -9.34 3.13 -10.56
CA LYS A 27 -9.32 2.07 -11.57
C LYS A 27 -8.63 0.80 -11.06
N HIS A 28 -7.42 0.94 -10.55
CA HIS A 28 -6.67 -0.21 -10.03
C HIS A 28 -7.34 -0.80 -8.79
N ALA A 29 -7.79 0.03 -7.85
CA ALA A 29 -8.50 -0.45 -6.67
C ALA A 29 -9.76 -1.26 -7.03
N GLN A 30 -10.56 -0.79 -8.00
CA GLN A 30 -11.73 -1.52 -8.48
C GLN A 30 -11.35 -2.86 -9.11
N LEU A 31 -10.28 -2.88 -9.92
CA LEU A 31 -9.79 -4.09 -10.57
C LEU A 31 -9.28 -5.12 -9.54
N PHE A 32 -8.42 -4.69 -8.61
CA PHE A 32 -7.90 -5.51 -7.52
C PHE A 32 -9.04 -6.11 -6.66
N LEU A 33 -9.93 -5.26 -6.14
CA LEU A 33 -11.08 -5.68 -5.31
C LEU A 33 -12.13 -6.48 -6.10
N GLY A 34 -12.07 -6.43 -7.42
CA GLY A 34 -12.92 -7.20 -8.33
C GLY A 34 -12.50 -8.66 -8.46
N THR A 35 -11.22 -8.99 -8.22
CA THR A 35 -10.72 -10.37 -8.30
C THR A 35 -11.38 -11.26 -7.27
N ALA A 36 -11.67 -12.51 -7.63
CA ALA A 36 -12.36 -13.44 -6.73
C ALA A 36 -11.53 -13.70 -5.47
N ASN A 37 -10.21 -13.83 -5.63
CA ASN A 37 -9.32 -14.24 -4.55
C ASN A 37 -8.99 -13.09 -3.57
N SER A 38 -9.09 -11.83 -3.99
CA SER A 38 -8.83 -10.68 -3.10
C SER A 38 -9.71 -10.69 -1.84
N LYS A 39 -11.00 -11.03 -2.01
CA LYS A 39 -11.98 -11.09 -0.92
C LYS A 39 -11.83 -12.31 -0.03
N LYS A 40 -11.17 -13.36 -0.53
CA LYS A 40 -10.89 -14.58 0.23
C LYS A 40 -9.64 -14.38 1.09
N CYS A 41 -8.59 -13.83 0.51
CA CYS A 41 -7.27 -13.75 1.14
C CYS A 41 -7.08 -12.53 2.05
N PHE A 42 -7.77 -11.41 1.79
CA PHE A 42 -7.54 -10.17 2.53
C PHE A 42 -8.74 -9.71 3.35
N LEU A 43 -8.45 -9.27 4.56
CA LEU A 43 -9.37 -8.63 5.51
C LEU A 43 -9.55 -7.15 5.21
N ARG A 44 -8.49 -6.49 4.74
CA ARG A 44 -8.46 -5.06 4.45
C ARG A 44 -7.41 -4.75 3.40
N TYR A 45 -7.73 -3.79 2.55
CA TYR A 45 -6.79 -3.11 1.66
C TYR A 45 -6.80 -1.60 1.97
N ALA A 46 -5.63 -0.99 2.09
CA ALA A 46 -5.48 0.44 2.23
C ALA A 46 -4.39 0.97 1.29
N GLN A 47 -4.54 2.24 0.92
CA GLN A 47 -3.57 2.96 0.11
C GLN A 47 -3.14 4.22 0.85
N PHE A 48 -1.84 4.50 0.82
CA PHE A 48 -1.28 5.78 1.19
C PHE A 48 -0.56 6.38 -0.02
N HIS A 49 -0.80 7.66 -0.26
CA HIS A 49 -0.21 8.39 -1.38
C HIS A 49 0.72 9.46 -0.82
N VAL A 50 1.98 9.45 -1.22
CA VAL A 50 2.95 10.45 -0.76
C VAL A 50 2.54 11.81 -1.32
N ASN A 51 2.45 12.79 -0.44
CA ASN A 51 2.34 14.19 -0.82
C ASN A 51 3.74 14.83 -0.75
N LYS A 52 4.40 14.96 -1.90
CA LYS A 52 5.78 15.45 -1.98
C LYS A 52 5.96 16.81 -1.33
N LYS A 53 5.00 17.72 -1.52
CA LYS A 53 5.03 19.05 -0.89
C LYS A 53 5.04 18.97 0.63
N LEU A 54 4.21 18.11 1.23
CA LEU A 54 4.17 17.93 2.69
C LEU A 54 5.44 17.23 3.20
N SER A 55 5.96 16.25 2.45
CA SER A 55 7.21 15.57 2.76
C SER A 55 8.40 16.54 2.74
N ASP A 56 8.50 17.39 1.72
CA ASP A 56 9.55 18.40 1.59
C ASP A 56 9.46 19.45 2.72
N GLU A 57 8.24 19.89 3.04
CA GLU A 57 8.00 20.81 4.14
C GLU A 57 8.44 20.20 5.48
N LEU A 58 8.12 18.93 5.75
CA LEU A 58 8.57 18.22 6.95
C LEU A 58 10.10 18.13 7.00
N ALA A 59 10.75 17.70 5.91
CA ALA A 59 12.21 17.59 5.85
C ALA A 59 12.91 18.95 6.07
N SER A 60 12.33 20.04 5.56
CA SER A 60 12.88 21.40 5.76
C SER A 60 12.80 21.88 7.22
N LYS A 61 11.76 21.46 7.95
CA LYS A 61 11.50 21.87 9.34
C LYS A 61 12.11 20.93 10.37
N ALA A 62 12.38 19.68 10.00
CA ALA A 62 12.94 18.65 10.87
C ALA A 62 14.08 17.90 10.14
N PRO A 63 15.30 18.47 10.14
CA PRO A 63 16.46 17.85 9.48
C PRO A 63 16.71 16.42 9.96
N GLY A 64 16.99 15.50 9.03
CA GLY A 64 17.21 14.08 9.30
C GLY A 64 15.97 13.19 9.14
N LEU A 65 14.79 13.76 8.89
CA LEU A 65 13.56 13.04 8.57
C LEU A 65 13.27 13.08 7.07
N GLU A 66 14.11 12.43 6.27
CA GLU A 66 13.95 12.36 4.83
C GLU A 66 12.89 11.33 4.43
N ALA A 67 12.02 11.69 3.48
CA ALA A 67 11.10 10.73 2.89
C ALA A 67 11.88 9.76 1.99
N PRO A 68 11.60 8.44 2.05
CA PRO A 68 12.22 7.50 1.14
C PRO A 68 11.72 7.75 -0.30
N ASP A 69 12.51 7.33 -1.28
CA ASP A 69 12.19 7.46 -2.72
C ASP A 69 11.08 6.47 -3.14
N TYR A 70 9.84 6.73 -2.73
CA TYR A 70 8.62 6.02 -3.11
C TYR A 70 7.45 7.01 -3.21
N ASP A 71 6.45 6.67 -4.02
CA ASP A 71 5.29 7.54 -4.28
C ASP A 71 4.05 7.11 -3.48
N GLY A 72 4.08 5.93 -2.83
CA GLY A 72 3.00 5.51 -1.97
C GLY A 72 3.18 4.12 -1.37
N ILE A 73 2.17 3.68 -0.64
CA ILE A 73 2.14 2.40 0.06
C ILE A 73 0.81 1.69 -0.17
N GLY A 74 0.87 0.42 -0.57
CA GLY A 74 -0.25 -0.50 -0.53
C GLY A 74 -0.18 -1.38 0.72
N GLU A 75 -1.23 -1.44 1.51
CA GLU A 75 -1.28 -2.26 2.72
C GLU A 75 -2.40 -3.30 2.65
N PHE A 76 -2.06 -4.54 2.98
CA PHE A 76 -2.95 -5.69 2.89
C PHE A 76 -2.91 -6.44 4.21
N TRP A 77 -4.06 -6.58 4.87
CA TRP A 77 -4.20 -7.36 6.09
C TRP A 77 -4.79 -8.73 5.75
N ALA A 78 -4.23 -9.79 6.32
CA ALA A 78 -4.64 -11.17 6.10
C ALA A 78 -4.69 -11.95 7.42
N ASN A 79 -5.39 -13.09 7.42
CA ASN A 79 -5.41 -13.98 8.58
C ASN A 79 -4.09 -14.75 8.74
N SER A 80 -3.38 -14.98 7.64
CA SER A 80 -2.16 -15.79 7.60
C SER A 80 -1.18 -15.32 6.52
N LEU A 81 0.06 -15.79 6.58
CA LEU A 81 1.03 -15.60 5.50
C LEU A 81 0.64 -16.42 4.27
N GLU A 82 0.05 -17.59 4.48
CA GLU A 82 -0.42 -18.50 3.44
C GLU A 82 -1.48 -17.84 2.56
N ASP A 83 -2.40 -17.06 3.12
CA ASP A 83 -3.39 -16.29 2.36
C ASP A 83 -2.72 -15.27 1.41
N ILE A 84 -1.66 -14.60 1.89
CA ILE A 84 -0.89 -13.64 1.08
C ILE A 84 -0.18 -14.37 -0.07
N ILE A 85 0.47 -15.51 0.23
CA ILE A 85 1.16 -16.34 -0.77
C ILE A 85 0.16 -16.89 -1.80
N GLU A 86 -1.01 -17.35 -1.35
CA GLU A 86 -2.06 -17.85 -2.23
C GLU A 86 -2.49 -16.77 -3.22
N TYR A 87 -2.75 -15.55 -2.74
CA TYR A 87 -3.15 -14.44 -3.61
C TYR A 87 -2.05 -14.07 -4.61
N ILE A 88 -0.79 -13.99 -4.17
CA ILE A 88 0.33 -13.62 -5.06
C ILE A 88 0.50 -14.67 -6.17
N ASN A 89 0.24 -15.95 -5.91
CA ASN A 89 0.36 -17.00 -6.92
C ASN A 89 -0.93 -17.26 -7.71
N ASP A 90 -1.99 -16.49 -7.45
CA ASP A 90 -3.28 -16.63 -8.11
C ASP A 90 -3.18 -16.29 -9.62
N GLU A 91 -3.74 -17.16 -10.46
CA GLU A 91 -3.67 -17.00 -11.92
C GLU A 91 -4.41 -15.76 -12.42
N GLU A 92 -5.52 -15.36 -11.78
CA GLU A 92 -6.25 -14.13 -12.11
C GLU A 92 -5.43 -12.90 -11.71
N TYR A 93 -4.81 -12.91 -10.53
CA TYR A 93 -3.88 -11.85 -10.10
C TYR A 93 -2.74 -11.67 -11.12
N GLN A 94 -2.06 -12.75 -11.47
CA GLN A 94 -0.93 -12.73 -12.42
C GLN A 94 -1.35 -12.30 -13.83
N ARG A 95 -2.54 -12.68 -14.28
CA ARG A 95 -3.03 -12.37 -15.64
C ARG A 95 -3.64 -10.98 -15.77
N VAL A 96 -4.27 -10.46 -14.72
CA VAL A 96 -5.10 -9.25 -14.79
C VAL A 96 -4.51 -8.09 -14.01
N VAL A 97 -4.07 -8.34 -12.77
CA VAL A 97 -3.63 -7.29 -11.86
C VAL A 97 -2.17 -6.92 -12.10
N VAL A 98 -1.27 -7.90 -12.23
CA VAL A 98 0.16 -7.65 -12.48
C VAL A 98 0.38 -6.81 -13.75
N PRO A 99 -0.23 -7.11 -14.91
CA PRO A 99 -0.07 -6.27 -16.09
C PRO A 99 -0.65 -4.87 -15.94
N ASP A 100 -1.67 -4.69 -15.08
CA ASP A 100 -2.20 -3.37 -14.76
C ASP A 100 -1.24 -2.57 -13.88
N GLU A 101 -0.63 -3.20 -12.87
CA GLU A 101 0.39 -2.60 -11.99
C GLU A 101 1.58 -2.05 -12.80
N HIS A 102 2.04 -2.77 -13.83
CA HIS A 102 3.12 -2.31 -14.71
C HIS A 102 2.78 -1.06 -15.54
N LYS A 103 1.50 -0.71 -15.73
CA LYS A 103 1.12 0.48 -16.52
C LYS A 103 1.41 1.77 -15.78
N PHE A 104 1.05 1.83 -14.50
CA PHE A 104 1.08 3.06 -13.71
C PHE A 104 2.18 3.07 -12.63
N THR A 105 2.87 1.94 -12.43
CA THR A 105 3.94 1.80 -11.45
C THR A 105 5.18 1.17 -12.05
N LYS A 106 6.33 1.39 -11.41
CA LYS A 106 7.54 0.60 -11.62
C LYS A 106 7.51 -0.65 -10.74
N ARG A 107 6.61 -1.58 -11.08
CA ARG A 107 6.32 -2.77 -10.26
C ARG A 107 7.56 -3.56 -9.84
N ASP A 108 8.53 -3.70 -10.73
CA ASP A 108 9.77 -4.46 -10.46
C ASP A 108 10.71 -3.76 -9.46
N GLU A 109 10.51 -2.46 -9.21
CA GLU A 109 11.25 -1.70 -8.20
C GLU A 109 10.57 -1.72 -6.82
N TRP A 110 9.38 -2.32 -6.70
CA TRP A 110 8.66 -2.38 -5.43
C TRP A 110 9.46 -3.09 -4.34
N LYS A 111 9.28 -2.65 -3.10
CA LYS A 111 9.79 -3.34 -1.91
C LYS A 111 8.64 -3.77 -1.03
N ILE A 112 8.81 -4.93 -0.41
CA ILE A 112 7.75 -5.56 0.40
C ILE A 112 8.25 -5.71 1.83
N LEU A 113 7.40 -5.34 2.77
CA LEU A 113 7.55 -5.61 4.20
C LEU A 113 6.41 -6.54 4.60
N VAL A 114 6.72 -7.58 5.37
CA VAL A 114 5.72 -8.52 5.91
C VAL A 114 5.96 -8.64 7.40
N GLY A 115 4.90 -8.54 8.19
CA GLY A 115 4.99 -8.66 9.64
C GLY A 115 3.65 -8.59 10.34
N GLU A 116 3.71 -8.42 11.64
CA GLU A 116 2.54 -8.27 12.51
C GLU A 116 2.14 -6.80 12.61
N TYR A 117 0.85 -6.56 12.85
CA TYR A 117 0.30 -5.22 13.01
C TYR A 117 -0.31 -5.05 14.40
N GLU A 118 0.14 -4.03 15.13
CA GLU A 118 -0.38 -3.66 16.44
C GLU A 118 -0.84 -2.20 16.43
N ASP A 119 -2.12 -1.97 16.69
CA ASP A 119 -2.63 -0.62 16.95
C ASP A 119 -2.37 -0.22 18.40
N LYS A 120 -1.87 1.00 18.61
CA LYS A 120 -1.84 1.69 19.90
C LYS A 120 -2.54 3.03 19.74
N PHE A 121 -3.71 3.21 20.35
CA PHE A 121 -4.45 4.47 20.28
C PHE A 121 -4.13 5.35 21.49
N LEU A 122 -3.65 6.56 21.25
CA LEU A 122 -3.31 7.51 22.33
C LEU A 122 -4.54 7.96 23.13
N SER A 123 -5.74 7.91 22.53
CA SER A 123 -7.01 8.18 23.21
C SER A 123 -7.20 7.31 24.45
N ASP A 124 -6.77 6.05 24.37
CA ASP A 124 -6.98 5.05 25.41
C ASP A 124 -6.05 5.32 26.61
N ILE A 125 -4.91 5.95 26.35
CA ILE A 125 -3.93 6.34 27.35
C ILE A 125 -4.38 7.64 28.03
N VAL A 126 -4.77 8.66 27.26
CA VAL A 126 -5.17 9.98 27.79
C VAL A 126 -6.46 9.91 28.60
N ALA A 127 -7.42 9.04 28.25
CA ALA A 127 -8.64 8.84 29.02
C ALA A 127 -8.40 8.21 30.40
N SER A 128 -7.33 7.43 30.56
CA SER A 128 -6.96 6.78 31.84
C SER A 128 -6.22 7.71 32.82
N GLN A 129 -5.82 8.91 32.38
CA GLN A 129 -5.11 9.92 33.19
C GLN A 129 -6.01 11.08 33.68
N ARG A 130 -7.33 10.95 33.50
CA ARG A 130 -8.35 11.86 34.05
C ARG A 130 -9.24 11.10 35.01
#